data_AF-A0A5N5HE10-F1
#
_entry.id   AF-A0A5N5HE10-F1
#
_cell.length_a   1.000
_cell.length_b   1.000
_cell.length_c   1.000
_cell.angle_alpha   90.00
_cell.angle_beta   90.00
_cell.angle_gamma   90.00
#
_symmetry.space_group_name_H-M   'P 1'
#
loop_
_entity.id
_entity.type
_entity.pdbx_description
1 polymer ?
#
loop_
_entity_poly.entity_id
_entity_poly.type
_entity_poly.pdbx_seq_one_letter_code
_entity_poly.pdbx_strand_id
1 'polypeptide(L)'
;MNEEELRRSEASMADLLNQFERILESDPQIDEVGFLHPSQFSELNKEVGHSSPSFDDSTVLRSADGNSVFWNRDHKLGISTQVLFPLYEAAKHAFMAASRQYKALNSKSDVSGDENSLYVSLSLDNSFESDVMKHSGALLLLSSDLGTAWHSRKLVVSQKHKLSDFLDELLLSALVLSYSPKSEYAWSHRQWVIKSIAGKCSTLSEIVTKDSELVEKIAERSKMNYRAWNHRCWLVTYMTREQLLYELKRSRNWASLHVADHSCFHYRSRLMLKILEEQCYKQEISSSGYNVETYQLWKEELDWDEMLIKRYIGREALWLHRRFLSLFWIKHFITDHSGVSSHGKQNNSMNNDFRIFMDNELHLLDSCSIIPDNSFDDYQAQAKHSATYILWLIKQIPDSRRIEFQEKLKTENLKALLNKACPERSSTWDSLVSYVEASGH
;
A
#
# COMPACT_ATOMS: atom_id res chain seq x y z
N MET A 1 -23.61 22.85 -37.34
CA MET A 1 -22.14 22.75 -37.37
C MET A 1 -21.76 22.31 -38.79
N ASN A 2 -21.03 23.14 -39.53
CA ASN A 2 -20.71 22.91 -40.95
C ASN A 2 -19.67 21.77 -41.09
N GLU A 3 -19.70 20.99 -42.17
CA GLU A 3 -18.74 19.88 -42.40
C GLU A 3 -17.27 20.33 -42.40
N GLU A 4 -16.99 21.54 -42.88
CA GLU A 4 -15.65 22.15 -42.83
C GLU A 4 -15.20 22.48 -41.39
N GLU A 5 -16.14 22.88 -40.55
CA GLU A 5 -15.92 23.26 -39.16
C GLU A 5 -15.65 22.01 -38.29
N LEU A 6 -16.35 20.91 -38.60
CA LEU A 6 -16.10 19.60 -38.02
C LEU A 6 -14.70 19.07 -38.41
N ARG A 7 -14.33 19.16 -39.69
CA ARG A 7 -13.00 18.72 -40.17
C ARG A 7 -11.85 19.54 -39.56
N ARG A 8 -12.02 20.85 -39.38
CA ARG A 8 -11.02 21.69 -38.69
C ARG A 8 -10.90 21.34 -37.21
N SER A 9 -12.02 21.05 -36.55
CA SER A 9 -12.04 20.61 -35.15
C SER A 9 -11.33 19.25 -34.99
N GLU A 10 -11.60 18.28 -35.86
CA GLU A 10 -10.94 16.97 -35.85
C GLU A 10 -9.43 17.06 -36.10
N ALA A 11 -9.00 17.88 -37.07
CA ALA A 11 -7.57 18.12 -37.32
C ALA A 11 -6.87 18.78 -36.12
N SER A 12 -7.56 19.72 -35.45
CA SER A 12 -7.04 20.36 -34.23
C SER A 12 -6.93 19.38 -33.06
N MET A 13 -7.89 18.46 -32.89
CA MET A 13 -7.84 17.44 -31.85
C MET A 13 -6.73 16.41 -32.09
N ALA A 14 -6.50 16.04 -33.35
CA ALA A 14 -5.40 15.14 -33.73
C ALA A 14 -4.03 15.79 -33.50
N ASP A 15 -3.86 17.07 -33.86
CA ASP A 15 -2.61 17.79 -33.59
C ASP A 15 -2.32 17.90 -32.08
N LEU A 16 -3.36 18.19 -31.29
CA LEU A 16 -3.27 18.24 -29.83
C LEU A 16 -2.78 16.91 -29.22
N LEU A 17 -3.33 15.78 -29.68
CA LEU A 17 -2.86 14.45 -29.26
C LEU A 17 -1.42 14.19 -29.71
N ASN A 18 -1.07 14.53 -30.95
CA ASN A 18 0.28 14.36 -31.47
C ASN A 18 1.30 15.19 -30.69
N GLN A 19 0.94 16.39 -30.24
CA GLN A 19 1.79 17.20 -29.36
C GLN A 19 1.95 16.52 -28.00
N PHE A 20 0.86 16.08 -27.40
CA PHE A 20 0.88 15.39 -26.10
C PHE A 20 1.76 14.14 -26.13
N GLU A 21 1.58 13.29 -27.13
CA GLU A 21 2.35 12.05 -27.27
C GLU A 21 3.83 12.32 -27.55
N ARG A 22 4.15 13.36 -28.34
CA ARG A 22 5.54 13.80 -28.56
C ARG A 22 6.21 14.22 -27.25
N ILE A 23 5.48 14.87 -26.34
CA ILE A 23 6.02 15.23 -25.02
C ILE A 23 6.38 13.96 -24.25
N LEU A 24 5.47 13.00 -24.16
CA LEU A 24 5.69 11.72 -23.47
C LEU A 24 6.86 10.92 -24.05
N GLU A 25 7.04 10.96 -25.37
CA GLU A 25 8.17 10.31 -26.06
C GLU A 25 9.49 11.06 -25.82
N SER A 26 9.46 12.40 -25.79
CA SER A 26 10.65 13.24 -25.61
C SER A 26 11.18 13.26 -24.18
N ASP A 27 10.29 13.08 -23.20
CA ASP A 27 10.62 13.07 -21.78
C ASP A 27 10.08 11.78 -21.12
N PRO A 28 10.80 10.67 -21.25
CA PRO A 28 10.39 9.39 -20.65
C PRO A 28 10.55 9.38 -19.12
N GLN A 29 11.12 10.42 -18.53
CA GLN A 29 11.40 10.51 -17.09
C GLN A 29 10.30 11.24 -16.32
N ILE A 30 9.22 11.68 -16.99
CA ILE A 30 8.10 12.34 -16.34
C ILE A 30 7.61 11.51 -15.15
N ASP A 31 7.63 12.12 -13.97
CA ASP A 31 7.32 11.46 -12.70
C ASP A 31 6.02 11.99 -12.05
N GLU A 32 5.45 13.07 -12.60
CA GLU A 32 4.23 13.69 -12.09
C GLU A 32 3.42 14.40 -13.19
N VAL A 33 2.10 14.23 -13.13
CA VAL A 33 1.14 14.95 -14.00
C VAL A 33 0.26 15.87 -13.16
N GLY A 34 0.09 17.11 -13.60
CA GLY A 34 -0.82 18.09 -13.01
C GLY A 34 -1.82 18.62 -14.02
N PHE A 35 -3.05 18.87 -13.57
CA PHE A 35 -4.08 19.53 -14.36
C PHE A 35 -4.16 21.00 -13.97
N LEU A 36 -3.79 21.88 -14.89
CA LEU A 36 -3.54 23.29 -14.62
C LEU A 36 -4.64 24.16 -15.21
N HIS A 37 -5.14 25.11 -14.42
CA HIS A 37 -5.93 26.20 -14.99
C HIS A 37 -5.02 27.08 -15.86
N PRO A 38 -5.48 27.57 -17.03
CA PRO A 38 -4.69 28.41 -17.94
C PRO A 38 -3.96 29.60 -17.28
N SER A 39 -4.55 30.19 -16.23
CA SER A 39 -3.92 31.29 -15.49
C SER A 39 -2.63 30.87 -14.77
N GLN A 40 -2.53 29.62 -14.34
CA GLN A 40 -1.41 29.09 -13.54
C GLN A 40 -0.13 28.91 -14.36
N PHE A 41 -0.23 28.75 -15.68
CA PHE A 41 0.95 28.64 -16.56
C PHE A 41 1.86 29.88 -16.45
N SER A 42 1.27 31.06 -16.27
CA SER A 42 2.03 32.31 -16.15
C SER A 42 2.77 32.43 -14.82
N GLU A 43 2.26 31.82 -13.75
CA GLU A 43 2.88 31.82 -12.41
C GLU A 43 4.03 30.82 -12.34
N LEU A 44 3.83 29.61 -12.90
CA LEU A 44 4.89 28.60 -13.02
C LEU A 44 6.11 29.13 -13.80
N ASN A 45 5.88 29.99 -14.79
CA ASN A 45 6.96 30.62 -15.54
C ASN A 45 7.64 31.78 -14.78
N LYS A 46 6.95 32.42 -13.83
CA LYS A 46 7.50 33.54 -13.02
C LYS A 46 8.39 33.06 -11.88
N GLU A 47 8.00 31.98 -11.18
CA GLU A 47 8.82 31.39 -10.11
C GLU A 47 10.21 30.95 -10.62
N VAL A 48 10.30 30.68 -11.91
CA VAL A 48 11.50 30.25 -12.63
C VAL A 48 12.40 31.43 -13.07
N GLY A 49 11.86 32.65 -13.19
CA GLY A 49 12.58 33.83 -13.70
C GLY A 49 13.72 34.37 -12.84
N HIS A 50 14.00 33.76 -11.68
CA HIS A 50 15.08 34.15 -10.77
C HIS A 50 16.36 33.29 -10.90
N SER A 51 16.37 32.26 -11.76
CA SER A 51 17.54 31.41 -11.99
C SER A 51 17.89 31.33 -13.50
N SER A 52 18.66 32.33 -13.93
CA SER A 52 19.43 32.41 -15.19
C SER A 52 18.65 32.41 -16.54
N PRO A 53 18.91 33.39 -17.44
CA PRO A 53 18.31 33.43 -18.77
C PRO A 53 19.21 32.67 -19.75
N SER A 54 19.10 31.36 -19.81
CA SER A 54 19.62 30.61 -20.96
C SER A 54 18.87 29.29 -21.15
N PHE A 55 18.29 29.15 -22.35
CA PHE A 55 17.80 27.95 -23.03
C PHE A 55 16.28 27.70 -23.13
N ASP A 56 15.91 27.63 -24.42
CA ASP A 56 14.76 27.09 -25.15
C ASP A 56 13.30 27.46 -24.78
N ASP A 57 12.67 28.06 -25.79
CA ASP A 57 11.23 28.28 -26.02
C ASP A 57 10.42 26.95 -26.14
N SER A 58 10.99 25.82 -25.70
CA SER A 58 10.42 24.46 -25.80
C SER A 58 9.59 24.03 -24.59
N THR A 59 9.57 24.85 -23.54
CA THR A 59 8.95 24.54 -22.24
C THR A 59 7.42 24.66 -22.23
N VAL A 60 6.84 25.37 -23.19
CA VAL A 60 5.40 25.62 -23.27
C VAL A 60 4.92 25.48 -24.70
N LEU A 61 4.19 24.39 -24.97
CA LEU A 61 3.59 24.16 -26.28
C LEU A 61 2.24 24.88 -26.35
N ARG A 62 2.06 25.68 -27.40
CA ARG A 62 0.89 26.53 -27.62
C ARG A 62 -0.08 25.87 -28.60
N SER A 63 -1.37 26.06 -28.35
CA SER A 63 -2.44 25.78 -29.32
C SER A 63 -2.31 26.66 -30.57
N ALA A 64 -3.05 26.31 -31.62
CA ALA A 64 -3.19 27.13 -32.83
C ALA A 64 -3.64 28.58 -32.53
N ASP A 65 -4.32 28.80 -31.40
CA ASP A 65 -4.79 30.12 -30.94
C ASP A 65 -3.77 30.87 -30.06
N GLY A 66 -2.56 30.33 -29.87
CA GLY A 66 -1.48 30.96 -29.11
C GLY A 66 -1.53 30.77 -27.58
N ASN A 67 -2.52 30.02 -27.06
CA ASN A 67 -2.63 29.71 -25.63
C ASN A 67 -1.74 28.53 -25.26
N SER A 68 -1.05 28.62 -24.11
CA SER A 68 -0.27 27.53 -23.50
C SER A 68 -1.16 26.34 -23.14
N VAL A 69 -0.90 25.18 -23.73
CA VAL A 69 -1.72 23.98 -23.55
C VAL A 69 -1.03 22.93 -22.70
N PHE A 70 0.27 22.75 -22.94
CA PHE A 70 1.11 21.85 -22.18
C PHE A 70 2.29 22.62 -21.59
N TRP A 71 2.71 22.19 -20.41
CA TRP A 71 3.92 22.66 -19.74
C TRP A 71 4.73 21.43 -19.39
N ASN A 72 5.98 21.33 -19.87
CA ASN A 72 6.86 20.23 -19.51
C ASN A 72 8.23 20.77 -19.08
N ARG A 73 8.61 20.52 -17.83
CA ARG A 73 9.91 20.92 -17.27
C ARG A 73 10.22 20.11 -16.03
N ASP A 74 11.50 19.84 -15.79
CA ASP A 74 11.97 19.13 -14.59
C ASP A 74 11.25 17.78 -14.38
N HIS A 75 10.90 17.11 -15.48
CA HIS A 75 10.11 15.87 -15.52
C HIS A 75 8.69 15.99 -14.95
N LYS A 76 8.13 17.19 -14.95
CA LYS A 76 6.76 17.50 -14.51
C LYS A 76 5.92 17.93 -15.70
N LEU A 77 4.77 17.29 -15.87
CA LEU A 77 3.85 17.57 -16.97
C LEU A 77 2.59 18.27 -16.49
N GLY A 78 2.39 19.50 -16.93
CA GLY A 78 1.16 20.27 -16.75
C GLY A 78 0.28 20.21 -17.99
N ILE A 79 -0.99 19.81 -17.83
CA ILE A 79 -2.00 19.77 -18.89
C ILE A 79 -3.07 20.80 -18.59
N SER A 80 -3.34 21.70 -19.55
CA SER A 80 -4.37 22.73 -19.38
C SER A 80 -5.76 22.11 -19.26
N THR A 81 -6.53 22.55 -18.26
CA THR A 81 -7.90 22.07 -18.03
C THR A 81 -8.84 22.38 -19.20
N GLN A 82 -8.53 23.38 -20.02
CA GLN A 82 -9.31 23.74 -21.21
C GLN A 82 -9.27 22.68 -22.31
N VAL A 83 -8.20 21.88 -22.36
CA VAL A 83 -8.01 20.91 -23.45
C VAL A 83 -8.28 19.47 -23.04
N LEU A 84 -8.60 19.21 -21.76
CA LEU A 84 -8.74 17.85 -21.24
C LEU A 84 -9.79 17.04 -21.99
N PHE A 85 -10.97 17.62 -22.23
CA PHE A 85 -12.04 16.91 -22.92
C PHE A 85 -11.72 16.65 -24.42
N PRO A 86 -11.32 17.66 -25.21
CA PRO A 86 -10.88 17.43 -26.59
C PRO A 86 -9.72 16.43 -26.71
N LEU A 87 -8.71 16.54 -25.85
CA LEU A 87 -7.56 15.63 -25.83
C LEU A 87 -7.97 14.20 -25.46
N TYR A 88 -8.86 14.04 -24.48
CA TYR A 88 -9.40 12.74 -24.10
C TYR A 88 -10.16 12.08 -25.25
N GLU A 89 -11.04 12.80 -25.95
CA GLU A 89 -11.78 12.25 -27.08
C GLU A 89 -10.86 11.85 -28.23
N ALA A 90 -9.85 12.66 -28.55
CA ALA A 90 -8.83 12.30 -29.54
C ALA A 90 -8.04 11.04 -29.13
N ALA A 91 -7.52 10.99 -27.90
CA ALA A 91 -6.77 9.85 -27.39
C ALA A 91 -7.62 8.57 -27.40
N LYS A 92 -8.89 8.68 -27.00
CA LYS A 92 -9.84 7.57 -26.99
C LYS A 92 -10.14 7.06 -28.40
N HIS A 93 -10.38 7.95 -29.36
CA HIS A 93 -10.61 7.57 -30.76
C HIS A 93 -9.38 6.89 -31.37
N ALA A 94 -8.19 7.45 -31.18
CA ALA A 94 -6.94 6.87 -31.66
C ALA A 94 -6.70 5.48 -31.04
N PHE A 95 -6.85 5.35 -29.72
CA PHE A 95 -6.73 4.07 -29.02
C PHE A 95 -7.74 3.03 -29.53
N MET A 96 -9.00 3.41 -29.73
CA MET A 96 -10.03 2.49 -30.23
C MET A 96 -9.74 2.05 -31.67
N ALA A 97 -9.22 2.94 -32.52
CA ALA A 97 -8.82 2.61 -33.88
C ALA A 97 -7.65 1.61 -33.89
N ALA A 98 -6.57 1.91 -33.14
CA ALA A 98 -5.41 1.03 -33.01
C ALA A 98 -5.80 -0.33 -32.41
N SER A 99 -6.63 -0.35 -31.36
CA SER A 99 -7.11 -1.59 -30.74
C SER A 99 -7.93 -2.47 -31.69
N ARG A 100 -8.73 -1.87 -32.58
CA ARG A 100 -9.48 -2.62 -33.61
C ARG A 100 -8.54 -3.24 -34.63
N GLN A 101 -7.55 -2.49 -35.10
CA GLN A 101 -6.56 -2.96 -36.08
C GLN A 101 -5.73 -4.11 -35.51
N TYR A 102 -5.21 -3.95 -34.29
CA TYR A 102 -4.46 -4.99 -33.58
C TYR A 102 -5.28 -6.27 -33.36
N LYS A 103 -6.54 -6.16 -32.94
CA LYS A 103 -7.44 -7.34 -32.80
C LYS A 103 -7.73 -8.03 -34.13
N ALA A 104 -7.95 -7.26 -35.19
CA ALA A 104 -8.21 -7.81 -36.52
C ALA A 104 -7.00 -8.59 -37.05
N LEU A 105 -5.79 -8.18 -36.71
CA LEU A 105 -4.56 -8.85 -37.13
C LEU A 105 -4.32 -10.16 -36.35
N ASN A 106 -4.46 -10.13 -35.03
CA ASN A 106 -4.39 -11.34 -34.19
C ASN A 106 -5.44 -12.40 -34.56
N SER A 107 -6.61 -11.99 -35.07
CA SER A 107 -7.63 -12.94 -35.55
C SER A 107 -7.28 -13.61 -36.88
N LYS A 108 -6.33 -13.06 -37.65
CA LYS A 108 -5.91 -13.57 -38.96
C LYS A 108 -4.66 -14.44 -38.89
N SER A 109 -3.76 -14.20 -37.93
CA SER A 109 -2.54 -14.99 -37.71
C SER A 109 -2.82 -16.46 -37.36
N ASP A 110 -4.00 -16.78 -36.81
CA ASP A 110 -4.39 -18.15 -36.47
C ASP A 110 -4.71 -19.04 -37.70
N VAL A 111 -4.74 -18.50 -38.92
CA VAL A 111 -5.33 -19.20 -40.10
C VAL A 111 -4.38 -19.40 -41.30
N SER A 112 -3.22 -18.73 -41.39
CA SER A 112 -2.35 -18.83 -42.59
C SER A 112 -0.87 -19.07 -42.29
N GLY A 113 -0.34 -20.23 -42.70
CA GLY A 113 1.07 -20.61 -42.58
C GLY A 113 1.88 -20.38 -43.85
N ASP A 114 2.11 -19.12 -44.24
CA ASP A 114 2.89 -18.75 -45.42
C ASP A 114 4.11 -17.87 -45.05
N GLU A 115 5.33 -18.31 -45.37
CA GLU A 115 6.58 -17.80 -44.77
C GLU A 115 7.00 -16.40 -45.24
N ASN A 116 6.67 -16.00 -46.48
CA ASN A 116 6.95 -14.64 -46.99
C ASN A 116 5.93 -13.59 -46.52
N SER A 117 4.72 -14.03 -46.15
CA SER A 117 3.71 -13.21 -45.48
C SER A 117 4.10 -12.90 -44.03
N LEU A 118 4.94 -13.76 -43.42
CA LEU A 118 5.34 -13.68 -42.03
C LEU A 118 6.17 -12.42 -41.72
N TYR A 119 7.11 -12.03 -42.58
CA TYR A 119 7.99 -10.87 -42.32
C TYR A 119 7.24 -9.53 -42.41
N VAL A 120 6.33 -9.38 -43.39
CA VAL A 120 5.45 -8.21 -43.50
C VAL A 120 4.46 -8.18 -42.34
N SER A 121 3.89 -9.33 -41.97
CA SER A 121 2.98 -9.45 -40.82
C SER A 121 3.67 -9.06 -39.52
N LEU A 122 4.87 -9.57 -39.24
CA LEU A 122 5.67 -9.21 -38.06
C LEU A 122 6.02 -7.70 -38.00
N SER A 123 6.28 -7.07 -39.15
CA SER A 123 6.54 -5.62 -39.20
C SER A 123 5.29 -4.78 -38.94
N LEU A 124 4.13 -5.21 -39.46
CA LEU A 124 2.83 -4.57 -39.21
C LEU A 124 2.35 -4.82 -37.77
N ASP A 125 2.55 -6.02 -37.24
CA ASP A 125 2.26 -6.41 -35.85
C ASP A 125 2.95 -5.44 -34.89
N ASN A 126 4.26 -5.25 -35.08
CA ASN A 126 5.04 -4.33 -34.25
C ASN A 126 4.55 -2.86 -34.35
N SER A 127 4.06 -2.42 -35.51
CA SER A 127 3.50 -1.09 -35.70
C SER A 127 2.19 -0.89 -34.92
N PHE A 128 1.24 -1.82 -35.07
CA PHE A 128 -0.06 -1.69 -34.39
C PHE A 128 0.05 -1.89 -32.88
N GLU A 129 0.93 -2.77 -32.42
CA GLU A 129 1.27 -2.89 -31.01
C GLU A 129 1.82 -1.57 -30.46
N SER A 130 2.75 -0.94 -31.19
CA SER A 130 3.29 0.37 -30.81
C SER A 130 2.19 1.43 -30.72
N ASP A 131 1.28 1.49 -31.69
CA ASP A 131 0.16 2.42 -31.68
C ASP A 131 -0.81 2.17 -30.51
N VAL A 132 -1.11 0.90 -30.21
CA VAL A 132 -1.91 0.53 -29.04
C VAL A 132 -1.23 1.02 -27.76
N MET A 133 0.08 0.79 -27.61
CA MET A 133 0.84 1.20 -26.42
C MET A 133 0.96 2.74 -26.32
N LYS A 134 1.16 3.43 -27.43
CA LYS A 134 1.26 4.89 -27.49
C LYS A 134 -0.06 5.56 -27.08
N HIS A 135 -1.14 5.25 -27.80
CA HIS A 135 -2.43 5.89 -27.59
C HIS A 135 -3.08 5.48 -26.26
N SER A 136 -2.92 4.23 -25.81
CA SER A 136 -3.42 3.83 -24.49
C SER A 136 -2.65 4.50 -23.35
N GLY A 137 -1.34 4.75 -23.51
CA GLY A 137 -0.54 5.47 -22.53
C GLY A 137 -1.04 6.90 -22.34
N ALA A 138 -1.21 7.62 -23.46
CA ALA A 138 -1.80 8.96 -23.46
C ALA A 138 -3.19 8.98 -22.82
N LEU A 139 -4.06 8.05 -23.20
CA LEU A 139 -5.43 7.95 -22.69
C LEU A 139 -5.49 7.69 -21.18
N LEU A 140 -4.59 6.86 -20.64
CA LEU A 140 -4.55 6.52 -19.21
C LEU A 140 -4.04 7.68 -18.34
N LEU A 141 -3.27 8.62 -18.90
CA LEU A 141 -2.91 9.86 -18.20
C LEU A 141 -4.07 10.86 -18.11
N LEU A 142 -5.12 10.68 -18.92
CA LEU A 142 -6.33 11.51 -18.92
C LEU A 142 -7.50 10.82 -18.20
N SER A 143 -7.51 9.49 -18.19
CA SER A 143 -8.54 8.66 -17.58
C SER A 143 -7.93 7.39 -16.99
N SER A 144 -7.53 7.46 -15.71
CA SER A 144 -6.83 6.38 -15.00
C SER A 144 -7.62 5.08 -14.89
N ASP A 145 -8.96 5.16 -14.88
CA ASP A 145 -9.85 4.03 -14.58
C ASP A 145 -10.43 3.36 -15.84
N LEU A 146 -9.86 3.64 -17.02
CA LEU A 146 -10.29 2.97 -18.24
C LEU A 146 -9.71 1.55 -18.34
N GLY A 147 -10.41 0.58 -17.75
CA GLY A 147 -9.97 -0.82 -17.70
C GLY A 147 -9.66 -1.45 -19.06
N THR A 148 -10.35 -1.06 -20.13
CA THR A 148 -10.08 -1.57 -21.49
C THR A 148 -8.68 -1.19 -21.98
N ALA A 149 -8.21 0.03 -21.68
CA ALA A 149 -6.88 0.47 -22.05
C ALA A 149 -5.81 -0.35 -21.32
N TRP A 150 -5.93 -0.48 -19.99
CA TRP A 150 -5.05 -1.36 -19.21
C TRP A 150 -5.04 -2.80 -19.72
N HIS A 151 -6.20 -3.36 -20.07
CA HIS A 151 -6.28 -4.73 -20.58
C HIS A 151 -5.59 -4.89 -21.94
N SER A 152 -5.78 -3.96 -22.88
CA SER A 152 -5.07 -3.98 -24.17
C SER A 152 -3.56 -3.97 -23.99
N ARG A 153 -3.04 -3.17 -23.05
CA ARG A 153 -1.60 -3.16 -22.73
C ARG A 153 -1.12 -4.49 -22.17
N LYS A 154 -1.88 -5.11 -21.26
CA LYS A 154 -1.57 -6.46 -20.74
C LYS A 154 -1.43 -7.48 -21.87
N LEU A 155 -2.30 -7.44 -22.87
CA LEU A 155 -2.24 -8.36 -24.02
C LEU A 155 -0.94 -8.15 -24.82
N VAL A 156 -0.65 -6.91 -25.22
CA VAL A 156 0.55 -6.57 -26.01
C VAL A 156 1.84 -6.95 -25.27
N VAL A 157 1.98 -6.54 -24.01
CA VAL A 157 3.19 -6.82 -23.20
C VAL A 157 3.34 -8.32 -22.94
N SER A 158 2.24 -9.05 -22.74
CA SER A 158 2.29 -10.49 -22.54
C SER A 158 2.79 -11.25 -23.76
N GLN A 159 2.50 -10.78 -24.99
CA GLN A 159 2.96 -11.44 -26.20
C GLN A 159 4.48 -11.26 -26.42
N LYS A 160 5.02 -10.08 -26.10
CA LYS A 160 6.45 -9.77 -26.31
C LYS A 160 7.38 -10.47 -25.34
N HIS A 161 6.93 -10.71 -24.11
CA HIS A 161 7.72 -11.31 -23.03
C HIS A 161 9.07 -10.59 -22.74
N LYS A 162 9.23 -9.32 -23.14
CA LYS A 162 10.44 -8.53 -22.87
C LYS A 162 10.34 -7.89 -21.48
N LEU A 163 11.38 -8.03 -20.67
CA LEU A 163 11.41 -7.47 -19.32
C LEU A 163 11.28 -5.93 -19.32
N SER A 164 11.88 -5.25 -20.30
CA SER A 164 11.77 -3.79 -20.47
C SER A 164 10.32 -3.33 -20.51
N ASP A 165 9.48 -4.02 -21.28
CA ASP A 165 8.10 -3.65 -21.50
C ASP A 165 7.29 -3.74 -20.19
N PHE A 166 7.60 -4.70 -19.33
CA PHE A 166 7.01 -4.77 -17.99
C PHE A 166 7.49 -3.63 -17.08
N LEU A 167 8.76 -3.23 -17.15
CA LEU A 167 9.28 -2.11 -16.36
C LEU A 167 8.64 -0.79 -16.80
N ASP A 168 8.42 -0.60 -18.10
CA ASP A 168 7.70 0.56 -18.64
C ASP A 168 6.26 0.62 -18.12
N GLU A 169 5.59 -0.52 -17.93
CA GLU A 169 4.26 -0.55 -17.30
C GLU A 169 4.29 -0.16 -15.81
N LEU A 170 5.38 -0.45 -15.08
CA LEU A 170 5.57 0.07 -13.72
C LEU A 170 5.80 1.58 -13.72
N LEU A 171 6.50 2.13 -14.71
CA LEU A 171 6.69 3.58 -14.84
C LEU A 171 5.35 4.27 -15.16
N LEU A 172 4.63 3.78 -16.17
CA LEU A 172 3.31 4.34 -16.54
C LEU A 172 2.33 4.31 -15.38
N SER A 173 2.20 3.18 -14.69
CA SER A 173 1.29 3.09 -13.55
C SER A 173 1.74 3.94 -12.36
N ALA A 174 3.04 4.17 -12.16
CA ALA A 174 3.54 5.10 -11.15
C ALA A 174 3.16 6.53 -11.50
N LEU A 175 3.30 6.90 -12.77
CA LEU A 175 2.90 8.21 -13.28
C LEU A 175 1.39 8.43 -13.14
N VAL A 176 0.56 7.44 -13.44
CA VAL A 176 -0.89 7.51 -13.21
C VAL A 176 -1.22 7.71 -11.71
N LEU A 177 -0.52 6.99 -10.83
CA LEU A 177 -0.72 7.11 -9.38
C LEU A 177 -0.24 8.44 -8.81
N SER A 178 0.61 9.19 -9.52
CA SER A 178 1.06 10.52 -9.09
C SER A 178 -0.10 11.52 -8.97
N TYR A 179 -1.07 11.46 -9.89
CA TYR A 179 -2.24 12.33 -9.92
C TYR A 179 -3.52 11.63 -9.47
N SER A 180 -3.61 10.30 -9.63
CA SER A 180 -4.74 9.45 -9.24
C SER A 180 -4.31 8.37 -8.23
N PRO A 181 -3.92 8.75 -7.00
CA PRO A 181 -3.29 7.84 -6.03
C PRO A 181 -4.21 6.70 -5.54
N LYS A 182 -5.52 6.81 -5.81
CA LYS A 182 -6.54 5.84 -5.44
C LYS A 182 -7.07 5.03 -6.64
N SER A 183 -6.50 5.16 -7.84
CA SER A 183 -6.94 4.36 -9.00
C SER A 183 -6.70 2.86 -8.76
N GLU A 184 -7.76 2.06 -8.79
CA GLU A 184 -7.61 0.62 -8.57
C GLU A 184 -7.17 -0.17 -9.78
N TYR A 185 -7.42 0.35 -10.99
CA TYR A 185 -6.85 -0.24 -12.17
C TYR A 185 -5.33 -0.08 -12.20
N ALA A 186 -4.79 1.07 -11.79
CA ALA A 186 -3.34 1.27 -11.70
C ALA A 186 -2.70 0.30 -10.70
N TRP A 187 -3.24 0.20 -9.47
CA TRP A 187 -2.75 -0.77 -8.47
C TRP A 187 -2.86 -2.22 -8.93
N SER A 188 -4.01 -2.61 -9.50
CA SER A 188 -4.20 -3.97 -10.03
C SER A 188 -3.25 -4.28 -11.19
N HIS A 189 -2.96 -3.29 -12.04
CA HIS A 189 -2.00 -3.43 -13.13
C HIS A 189 -0.58 -3.63 -12.61
N ARG A 190 -0.15 -2.85 -11.62
CA ARG A 190 1.15 -3.06 -10.95
C ARG A 190 1.30 -4.46 -10.37
N GLN A 191 0.27 -4.95 -9.67
CA GLN A 191 0.27 -6.31 -9.14
C GLN A 191 0.42 -7.36 -10.24
N TRP A 192 -0.29 -7.18 -11.35
CA TRP A 192 -0.16 -8.04 -12.52
C TRP A 192 1.27 -8.01 -13.08
N VAL A 193 1.88 -6.83 -13.23
CA VAL A 193 3.26 -6.70 -13.74
C VAL A 193 4.24 -7.46 -12.83
N ILE A 194 4.24 -7.17 -11.53
CA ILE A 194 5.15 -7.77 -10.56
C ILE A 194 4.97 -9.29 -10.52
N LYS A 195 3.72 -9.78 -10.55
CA LYS A 195 3.42 -11.21 -10.62
C LYS A 195 3.93 -11.85 -11.91
N SER A 196 3.85 -11.15 -13.05
CA SER A 196 4.29 -11.64 -14.36
C SER A 196 5.81 -11.78 -14.48
N ILE A 197 6.57 -10.92 -13.81
CA ILE A 197 8.05 -10.95 -13.79
C ILE A 197 8.62 -11.76 -12.63
N ALA A 198 7.80 -12.09 -11.61
CA ALA A 198 8.22 -12.91 -10.49
C ALA A 198 8.77 -14.27 -10.94
N GLY A 199 9.91 -14.67 -10.39
CA GLY A 199 10.61 -15.92 -10.75
C GLY A 199 11.36 -15.89 -12.09
N LYS A 200 11.21 -14.83 -12.89
CA LYS A 200 11.91 -14.66 -14.19
C LYS A 200 12.94 -13.52 -14.17
N CYS A 201 12.84 -12.64 -13.19
CA CYS A 201 13.65 -11.44 -13.06
C CYS A 201 14.61 -11.56 -11.85
N SER A 202 15.91 -11.45 -12.10
CA SER A 202 16.94 -11.46 -11.04
C SER A 202 16.88 -10.22 -10.14
N THR A 203 16.43 -9.09 -10.67
CA THR A 203 16.32 -7.80 -9.94
C THR A 203 14.96 -7.62 -9.26
N LEU A 204 14.16 -8.68 -9.09
CA LEU A 204 12.84 -8.61 -8.44
C LEU A 204 12.91 -7.96 -7.06
N SER A 205 13.94 -8.28 -6.27
CA SER A 205 14.15 -7.69 -4.94
C SER A 205 14.24 -6.15 -5.01
N GLU A 206 15.03 -5.61 -5.93
CA GLU A 206 15.16 -4.16 -6.13
C GLU A 206 13.85 -3.51 -6.58
N ILE A 207 13.11 -4.19 -7.46
CA ILE A 207 11.80 -3.72 -7.94
C ILE A 207 10.82 -3.65 -6.77
N VAL A 208 10.75 -4.68 -5.92
CA VAL A 208 9.89 -4.71 -4.74
C VAL A 208 10.26 -3.61 -3.75
N THR A 209 11.54 -3.35 -3.52
CA THR A 209 12.00 -2.24 -2.66
C THR A 209 11.53 -0.88 -3.21
N LYS A 210 11.79 -0.61 -4.50
CA LYS A 210 11.37 0.64 -5.15
C LYS A 210 9.84 0.80 -5.16
N ASP A 211 9.11 -0.30 -5.33
CA ASP A 211 7.65 -0.29 -5.33
C ASP A 211 7.07 -0.03 -3.92
N SER A 212 7.73 -0.54 -2.87
CA SER A 212 7.40 -0.21 -1.48
C SER A 212 7.65 1.28 -1.17
N GLU A 213 8.76 1.84 -1.67
CA GLU A 213 9.07 3.27 -1.56
C GLU A 213 8.04 4.15 -2.28
N LEU A 214 7.56 3.71 -3.45
CA LEU A 214 6.49 4.41 -4.16
C LEU A 214 5.21 4.47 -3.32
N VAL A 215 4.81 3.36 -2.69
CA VAL A 215 3.65 3.34 -1.80
C VAL A 215 3.81 4.35 -0.67
N GLU A 216 4.98 4.40 -0.03
CA GLU A 216 5.26 5.36 1.03
C GLU A 216 5.08 6.80 0.58
N LYS A 217 5.65 7.16 -0.58
CA LYS A 217 5.48 8.49 -1.20
C LYS A 217 4.01 8.81 -1.48
N ILE A 218 3.24 7.84 -1.97
CA ILE A 218 1.81 8.03 -2.27
C ILE A 218 0.99 8.17 -0.98
N ALA A 219 1.29 7.38 0.05
CA ALA A 219 0.60 7.44 1.34
C ALA A 219 0.80 8.81 2.02
N GLU A 220 1.96 9.44 1.80
CA GLU A 220 2.28 10.77 2.37
C GLU A 220 1.44 11.86 1.70
N ARG A 221 1.35 11.81 0.37
CA ARG A 221 0.60 12.78 -0.44
C ARG A 221 -0.92 12.57 -0.34
N SER A 222 -1.37 11.34 -0.14
CA SER A 222 -2.78 10.97 -0.08
C SER A 222 -3.14 10.32 1.25
N LYS A 223 -3.63 11.13 2.19
CA LYS A 223 -4.10 10.67 3.51
C LYS A 223 -5.14 9.53 3.37
N MET A 224 -5.06 8.57 4.30
CA MET A 224 -5.96 7.41 4.40
C MET A 224 -6.06 6.59 3.10
N ASN A 225 -4.93 6.39 2.41
CA ASN A 225 -4.90 5.58 1.18
C ASN A 225 -4.78 4.08 1.50
N TYR A 226 -5.91 3.47 1.83
CA TYR A 226 -6.00 2.02 2.06
C TYR A 226 -5.56 1.20 0.84
N ARG A 227 -5.65 1.74 -0.38
CA ARG A 227 -5.28 1.02 -1.62
C ARG A 227 -3.77 0.84 -1.72
N ALA A 228 -3.02 1.90 -1.41
CA ALA A 228 -1.56 1.88 -1.32
C ALA A 228 -1.09 0.96 -0.17
N TRP A 229 -1.61 1.20 1.04
CA TRP A 229 -1.97 0.18 2.06
C TRP A 229 -1.86 -1.29 1.64
N ASN A 230 -2.95 -1.70 1.05
CA ASN A 230 -3.22 -3.07 0.67
C ASN A 230 -2.20 -3.58 -0.35
N HIS A 231 -1.75 -2.73 -1.27
CA HIS A 231 -0.68 -3.07 -2.22
C HIS A 231 0.65 -3.36 -1.53
N ARG A 232 1.08 -2.52 -0.57
CA ARG A 232 2.32 -2.76 0.20
C ARG A 232 2.23 -4.04 1.03
N CYS A 233 1.06 -4.33 1.59
CA CYS A 233 0.80 -5.61 2.28
C CYS A 233 0.89 -6.81 1.33
N TRP A 234 0.44 -6.67 0.09
CA TRP A 234 0.56 -7.70 -0.94
C TRP A 234 2.03 -7.93 -1.36
N LEU A 235 2.82 -6.84 -1.47
CA LEU A 235 4.26 -6.92 -1.82
C LEU A 235 5.07 -7.77 -0.85
N VAL A 236 4.65 -7.88 0.42
CA VAL A 236 5.27 -8.74 1.44
C VAL A 236 5.46 -10.18 0.97
N THR A 237 4.60 -10.67 0.05
CA THR A 237 4.72 -12.02 -0.50
C THR A 237 5.96 -12.24 -1.38
N TYR A 238 6.58 -11.16 -1.86
CA TYR A 238 7.78 -11.16 -2.73
C TYR A 238 9.04 -10.63 -2.03
N MET A 239 8.93 -10.20 -0.78
CA MET A 239 10.07 -9.67 -0.01
C MET A 239 10.94 -10.81 0.52
N THR A 240 12.25 -10.57 0.51
CA THR A 240 13.22 -11.40 1.24
C THR A 240 13.19 -11.11 2.74
N ARG A 241 13.70 -12.02 3.57
CA ARG A 241 13.82 -11.79 5.03
C ARG A 241 14.51 -10.48 5.39
N GLU A 242 15.59 -10.15 4.69
CA GLU A 242 16.33 -8.90 4.90
C GLU A 242 15.47 -7.67 4.63
N GLN A 243 14.70 -7.69 3.53
CA GLN A 243 13.74 -6.62 3.22
C GLN A 243 12.62 -6.53 4.26
N LEU A 244 12.11 -7.66 4.75
CA LEU A 244 11.07 -7.68 5.79
C LEU A 244 11.55 -6.99 7.08
N LEU A 245 12.77 -7.32 7.54
CA LEU A 245 13.37 -6.71 8.73
C LEU A 245 13.64 -5.21 8.52
N TYR A 246 14.14 -4.84 7.34
CA TYR A 246 14.35 -3.44 6.97
C TYR A 246 13.04 -2.65 6.96
N GLU A 247 11.99 -3.16 6.32
CA GLU A 247 10.68 -2.50 6.25
C GLU A 247 10.02 -2.41 7.63
N LEU A 248 10.20 -3.42 8.50
CA LEU A 248 9.69 -3.37 9.87
C LEU A 248 10.38 -2.26 10.68
N LYS A 249 11.70 -2.08 10.51
CA LYS A 249 12.44 -0.97 11.13
C LYS A 249 12.01 0.37 10.55
N ARG A 250 11.97 0.49 9.22
CA ARG A 250 11.62 1.72 8.50
C ARG A 250 10.22 2.22 8.86
N SER A 251 9.24 1.32 8.88
CA SER A 251 7.85 1.68 9.17
C SER A 251 7.60 2.11 10.63
N ARG A 252 8.55 1.92 11.56
CA ARG A 252 8.44 2.49 12.92
C ARG A 252 8.44 4.01 12.88
N ASN A 253 9.28 4.61 12.04
CA ASN A 253 9.35 6.06 11.89
C ASN A 253 8.00 6.61 11.42
N TRP A 254 7.42 5.99 10.40
CA TRP A 254 6.10 6.35 9.89
C TRP A 254 5.02 6.25 10.97
N ALA A 255 4.90 5.10 11.61
CA ALA A 255 3.87 4.85 12.62
C ALA A 255 4.02 5.76 13.85
N SER A 256 5.25 6.15 14.20
CA SER A 256 5.49 7.09 15.31
C SER A 256 4.98 8.51 15.04
N LEU A 257 4.92 8.91 13.77
CA LEU A 257 4.36 10.19 13.32
C LEU A 257 2.85 10.07 13.03
N HIS A 258 2.40 8.88 12.62
CA HIS A 258 1.05 8.59 12.17
C HIS A 258 0.35 7.55 13.08
N VAL A 259 0.30 7.82 14.39
CA VAL A 259 -0.20 6.87 15.41
C VAL A 259 -1.67 6.48 15.28
N ALA A 260 -2.46 7.22 14.50
CA ALA A 260 -3.85 6.89 14.19
C ALA A 260 -4.00 6.10 12.87
N ASP A 261 -2.91 5.84 12.13
CA ASP A 261 -2.95 5.13 10.86
C ASP A 261 -3.00 3.61 11.07
N HIS A 262 -4.23 3.09 11.17
CA HIS A 262 -4.50 1.65 11.23
C HIS A 262 -3.87 0.86 10.07
N SER A 263 -3.75 1.46 8.89
CA SER A 263 -3.22 0.77 7.70
C SER A 263 -1.73 0.52 7.84
N CYS A 264 -0.99 1.46 8.44
CA CYS A 264 0.42 1.28 8.78
C CYS A 264 0.62 0.15 9.79
N PHE A 265 -0.14 0.13 10.89
CA PHE A 265 -0.05 -0.96 11.88
C PHE A 265 -0.44 -2.31 11.28
N HIS A 266 -1.47 -2.36 10.43
CA HIS A 266 -1.80 -3.58 9.69
C HIS A 266 -0.63 -4.06 8.82
N TYR A 267 0.04 -3.17 8.10
CA TYR A 267 1.23 -3.50 7.33
C TYR A 267 2.36 -4.07 8.20
N ARG A 268 2.60 -3.48 9.38
CA ARG A 268 3.55 -4.03 10.36
C ARG A 268 3.17 -5.44 10.80
N SER A 269 1.89 -5.68 11.11
CA SER A 269 1.39 -7.03 11.43
C SER A 269 1.67 -8.01 10.28
N ARG A 270 1.44 -7.61 9.03
CA ARG A 270 1.71 -8.45 7.85
C ARG A 270 3.20 -8.80 7.70
N LEU A 271 4.10 -7.84 7.92
CA LEU A 271 5.55 -8.08 7.91
C LEU A 271 5.94 -9.11 8.98
N MET A 272 5.45 -8.93 10.20
CA MET A 272 5.74 -9.80 11.33
C MET A 272 5.19 -11.22 11.12
N LEU A 273 3.98 -11.36 10.57
CA LEU A 273 3.42 -12.65 10.18
C LEU A 273 4.29 -13.36 9.14
N LYS A 274 4.74 -12.64 8.11
CA LYS A 274 5.59 -13.22 7.07
C LYS A 274 6.94 -13.69 7.62
N ILE A 275 7.53 -12.91 8.54
CA ILE A 275 8.74 -13.27 9.27
C ILE A 275 8.55 -14.60 10.02
N LEU A 276 7.40 -14.80 10.67
CA LEU A 276 7.08 -16.06 11.36
C LEU A 276 6.86 -17.22 10.37
N GLU A 277 6.13 -17.01 9.28
CA GLU A 277 5.88 -18.04 8.27
C GLU A 277 7.18 -18.61 7.68
N GLU A 278 8.15 -17.74 7.34
CA GLU A 278 9.45 -18.17 6.80
C GLU A 278 10.25 -19.06 7.75
N GLN A 279 9.95 -19.02 9.05
CA GLN A 279 10.62 -19.86 10.05
C GLN A 279 10.08 -21.28 10.06
N CYS A 280 8.76 -21.44 9.98
CA CYS A 280 8.13 -22.75 9.91
C CYS A 280 8.66 -23.57 8.72
N TYR A 281 8.91 -22.92 7.58
CA TYR A 281 9.50 -23.58 6.40
C TYR A 281 10.98 -23.98 6.57
N LYS A 282 11.76 -23.25 7.38
CA LYS A 282 13.20 -23.52 7.57
C LYS A 282 13.49 -24.42 8.78
N GLN A 283 12.50 -24.70 9.61
CA GLN A 283 12.62 -25.55 10.80
C GLN A 283 12.87 -27.04 10.45
N GLU A 284 12.64 -27.45 9.19
CA GLU A 284 12.99 -28.78 8.69
C GLU A 284 14.51 -28.99 8.46
N ILE A 285 15.35 -27.92 8.50
CA ILE A 285 16.75 -27.98 8.05
C ILE A 285 17.79 -27.59 9.13
N SER A 286 17.37 -27.35 10.39
CA SER A 286 18.21 -27.02 11.58
C SER A 286 18.51 -25.53 11.78
N SER A 287 17.98 -24.93 12.86
CA SER A 287 18.59 -23.79 13.58
C SER A 287 17.71 -23.33 14.77
N SER A 288 18.23 -23.42 16.00
CA SER A 288 17.61 -22.85 17.21
C SER A 288 17.76 -21.32 17.34
N GLY A 289 18.64 -20.68 16.55
CA GLY A 289 18.98 -19.26 16.68
C GLY A 289 17.92 -18.27 16.18
N TYR A 290 17.22 -18.60 15.09
CA TYR A 290 16.17 -17.73 14.51
C TYR A 290 14.96 -17.54 15.41
N ASN A 291 14.69 -18.50 16.29
CA ASN A 291 13.56 -18.46 17.20
C ASN A 291 13.75 -17.34 18.24
N VAL A 292 14.95 -17.29 18.83
CA VAL A 292 15.32 -16.28 19.85
C VAL A 292 15.27 -14.86 19.26
N GLU A 293 15.80 -14.66 18.05
CA GLU A 293 15.78 -13.36 17.38
C GLU A 293 14.35 -12.85 17.15
N THR A 294 13.42 -13.73 16.81
CA THR A 294 12.04 -13.31 16.48
C THR A 294 11.19 -13.06 17.70
N TYR A 295 11.40 -13.82 18.77
CA TYR A 295 10.80 -13.48 20.05
C TYR A 295 11.33 -12.16 20.60
N GLN A 296 12.61 -11.90 20.42
CA GLN A 296 13.20 -10.61 20.79
C GLN A 296 12.58 -9.46 19.97
N LEU A 297 12.42 -9.63 18.65
CA LEU A 297 11.71 -8.66 17.81
C LEU A 297 10.27 -8.42 18.26
N TRP A 298 9.54 -9.48 18.66
CA TRP A 298 8.16 -9.37 19.13
C TRP A 298 8.06 -8.63 20.46
N LYS A 299 8.98 -8.93 21.39
CA LYS A 299 9.09 -8.25 22.68
C LYS A 299 9.42 -6.77 22.52
N GLU A 300 10.37 -6.43 21.65
CA GLU A 300 10.70 -5.04 21.34
C GLU A 300 9.52 -4.28 20.72
N GLU A 301 8.72 -4.97 19.90
CA GLU A 301 7.51 -4.38 19.33
C GLU A 301 6.43 -4.14 20.38
N LEU A 302 6.25 -5.07 21.34
CA LEU A 302 5.39 -4.86 22.51
C LEU A 302 5.89 -3.67 23.34
N ASP A 303 7.17 -3.61 23.70
CA ASP A 303 7.70 -2.52 24.52
C ASP A 303 7.54 -1.15 23.83
N TRP A 304 7.73 -1.11 22.50
CA TRP A 304 7.54 0.09 21.70
C TRP A 304 6.06 0.51 21.58
N ASP A 305 5.16 -0.44 21.36
CA ASP A 305 3.72 -0.19 21.33
C ASP A 305 3.20 0.33 22.68
N GLU A 306 3.68 -0.21 23.79
CA GLU A 306 3.37 0.30 25.14
C GLU A 306 3.82 1.75 25.32
N MET A 307 5.03 2.08 24.87
CA MET A 307 5.55 3.45 24.88
C MET A 307 4.64 4.39 24.07
N LEU A 308 4.17 3.96 22.89
CA LEU A 308 3.23 4.75 22.09
C LEU A 308 1.88 4.92 22.78
N ILE A 309 1.32 3.85 23.37
CA ILE A 309 0.03 3.87 24.08
C ILE A 309 0.06 4.88 25.24
N LYS A 310 1.16 4.92 25.99
CA LYS A 310 1.33 5.87 27.10
C LYS A 310 1.53 7.31 26.62
N ARG A 311 2.20 7.50 25.48
CA ARG A 311 2.50 8.82 24.92
C ARG A 311 1.33 9.45 24.17
N TYR A 312 0.58 8.64 23.43
CA TYR A 312 -0.49 9.07 22.53
C TYR A 312 -1.82 8.48 23.01
N ILE A 313 -2.37 9.11 24.04
CA ILE A 313 -3.61 8.70 24.68
C ILE A 313 -4.79 8.66 23.72
N GLY A 314 -5.70 7.70 23.92
CA GLY A 314 -6.98 7.62 23.22
C GLY A 314 -6.93 7.08 21.79
N ARG A 315 -5.76 6.59 21.33
CA ARG A 315 -5.61 6.09 19.95
C ARG A 315 -5.94 4.61 19.84
N GLU A 316 -7.12 4.30 19.29
CA GLU A 316 -7.61 2.93 19.09
C GLU A 316 -6.65 2.04 18.28
N ALA A 317 -5.96 2.61 17.27
CA ALA A 317 -5.05 1.88 16.40
C ALA A 317 -3.93 1.15 17.17
N LEU A 318 -3.39 1.79 18.21
CA LEU A 318 -2.35 1.21 19.07
C LEU A 318 -2.88 -0.01 19.83
N TRP A 319 -4.08 0.11 20.42
CA TRP A 319 -4.71 -1.00 21.14
C TRP A 319 -5.08 -2.17 20.23
N LEU A 320 -5.45 -1.91 18.98
CA LEU A 320 -5.67 -2.97 17.99
C LEU A 320 -4.37 -3.66 17.58
N HIS A 321 -3.26 -2.92 17.45
CA HIS A 321 -1.93 -3.48 17.24
C HIS A 321 -1.48 -4.31 18.45
N ARG A 322 -1.67 -3.80 19.67
CA ARG A 322 -1.43 -4.55 20.92
C ARG A 322 -2.15 -5.89 20.92
N ARG A 323 -3.44 -5.93 20.53
CA ARG A 323 -4.19 -7.19 20.40
C ARG A 323 -3.50 -8.18 19.47
N PHE A 324 -3.07 -7.72 18.30
CA PHE A 324 -2.31 -8.56 17.38
C PHE A 324 -1.04 -9.10 18.05
N LEU A 325 -0.21 -8.24 18.63
CA LEU A 325 1.04 -8.63 19.26
C LEU A 325 0.82 -9.64 20.39
N SER A 326 -0.11 -9.35 21.29
CA SER A 326 -0.43 -10.19 22.45
C SER A 326 -1.03 -11.54 22.06
N LEU A 327 -1.83 -11.61 20.99
CA LEU A 327 -2.36 -12.89 20.50
C LEU A 327 -1.23 -13.86 20.13
N PHE A 328 -0.25 -13.37 19.38
CA PHE A 328 0.88 -14.20 18.93
C PHE A 328 1.84 -14.50 20.07
N TRP A 329 2.05 -13.55 20.98
CA TRP A 329 2.83 -13.78 22.20
C TRP A 329 2.20 -14.87 23.08
N ILE A 330 0.88 -14.88 23.24
CA ILE A 330 0.15 -15.95 23.94
C ILE A 330 0.31 -17.29 23.22
N LYS A 331 0.13 -17.33 21.90
CA LYS A 331 0.30 -18.57 21.11
C LYS A 331 1.69 -19.17 21.27
N HIS A 332 2.73 -18.34 21.34
CA HIS A 332 4.09 -18.81 21.62
C HIS A 332 4.16 -19.60 22.94
N PHE A 333 3.58 -19.07 24.02
CA PHE A 333 3.55 -19.77 25.31
C PHE A 333 2.77 -21.08 25.30
N ILE A 334 1.87 -21.29 24.35
CA ILE A 334 1.02 -22.49 24.25
C ILE A 334 1.70 -23.58 23.40
N THR A 335 2.28 -23.19 22.25
CA THR A 335 2.71 -24.14 21.21
C THR A 335 3.88 -25.00 21.66
N ASP A 336 4.80 -24.43 22.45
CA ASP A 336 6.00 -25.14 22.93
C ASP A 336 5.73 -26.12 24.10
N HIS A 337 4.49 -26.24 24.62
CA HIS A 337 4.12 -27.32 25.55
C HIS A 337 3.78 -28.64 24.84
N SER A 338 3.50 -28.60 23.54
CA SER A 338 3.08 -29.78 22.76
C SER A 338 4.25 -30.50 22.07
N GLY A 339 5.45 -29.90 22.08
CA GLY A 339 6.68 -30.52 21.60
C GLY A 339 7.28 -31.45 22.65
N VAL A 340 7.27 -32.76 22.38
CA VAL A 340 7.94 -33.79 23.18
C VAL A 340 9.47 -33.55 23.16
N SER A 341 10.01 -32.76 24.09
CA SER A 341 11.46 -32.72 24.37
C SER A 341 11.79 -32.14 25.76
N SER A 342 11.86 -33.02 26.75
CA SER A 342 12.98 -33.22 27.68
C SER A 342 13.78 -32.06 28.32
N HIS A 343 13.34 -30.80 28.45
CA HIS A 343 14.14 -29.78 29.18
C HIS A 343 13.32 -28.95 30.20
N GLY A 344 13.25 -29.42 31.45
CA GLY A 344 12.55 -28.75 32.57
C GLY A 344 13.04 -27.32 32.91
N LYS A 345 14.20 -26.88 32.41
CA LYS A 345 14.69 -25.49 32.57
C LYS A 345 13.99 -24.49 31.63
N GLN A 346 13.64 -24.90 30.40
CA GLN A 346 12.92 -24.03 29.46
C GLN A 346 11.47 -23.81 29.91
N ASN A 347 10.81 -24.84 30.46
CA ASN A 347 9.45 -24.73 30.99
C ASN A 347 9.31 -23.71 32.13
N ASN A 348 10.30 -23.64 33.04
CA ASN A 348 10.27 -22.64 34.12
C ASN A 348 10.54 -21.23 33.63
N SER A 349 11.47 -21.04 32.68
CA SER A 349 11.74 -19.72 32.08
C SER A 349 10.51 -19.18 31.34
N MET A 350 9.87 -20.00 30.52
CA MET A 350 8.70 -19.60 29.75
C MET A 350 7.48 -19.28 30.62
N ASN A 351 7.32 -20.03 31.72
CA ASN A 351 6.26 -19.76 32.68
C ASN A 351 6.52 -18.43 33.41
N ASN A 352 7.78 -18.11 33.69
CA ASN A 352 8.17 -16.81 34.23
C ASN A 352 7.91 -15.67 33.24
N ASP A 353 8.25 -15.85 31.96
CA ASP A 353 8.01 -14.84 30.91
C ASP A 353 6.52 -14.57 30.68
N PHE A 354 5.67 -15.60 30.76
CA PHE A 354 4.22 -15.43 30.74
C PHE A 354 3.72 -14.59 31.93
N ARG A 355 4.21 -14.89 33.14
CA ARG A 355 3.82 -14.12 34.35
C ARG A 355 4.25 -12.67 34.25
N ILE A 356 5.48 -12.41 33.80
CA ILE A 356 6.01 -11.06 33.56
C ILE A 356 5.13 -10.33 32.54
N PHE A 357 4.77 -10.99 31.44
CA PHE A 357 3.88 -10.41 30.43
C PHE A 357 2.53 -10.03 31.06
N MET A 358 1.89 -10.94 31.81
CA MET A 358 0.61 -10.63 32.45
C MET A 358 0.71 -9.44 33.42
N ASP A 359 1.76 -9.38 34.24
CA ASP A 359 1.98 -8.30 35.20
C ASP A 359 2.16 -6.95 34.49
N ASN A 360 2.86 -6.94 33.36
CA ASN A 360 3.01 -5.74 32.54
C ASN A 360 1.67 -5.27 31.94
N GLU A 361 0.83 -6.19 31.46
CA GLU A 361 -0.49 -5.83 30.91
C GLU A 361 -1.44 -5.26 31.98
N LEU A 362 -1.39 -5.77 33.20
CA LEU A 362 -2.14 -5.23 34.34
C LEU A 362 -1.65 -3.85 34.73
N HIS A 363 -0.34 -3.67 34.84
CA HIS A 363 0.25 -2.35 35.09
C HIS A 363 -0.10 -1.33 33.98
N LEU A 364 -0.13 -1.78 32.72
CA LEU A 364 -0.57 -0.93 31.61
C LEU A 364 -2.05 -0.53 31.76
N LEU A 365 -2.94 -1.47 32.11
CA LEU A 365 -4.35 -1.18 32.41
C LEU A 365 -4.49 -0.10 33.49
N ASP A 366 -3.80 -0.26 34.62
CA ASP A 366 -3.87 0.67 35.74
C ASP A 366 -3.41 2.07 35.34
N SER A 367 -2.27 2.16 34.65
CA SER A 367 -1.73 3.44 34.17
C SER A 367 -2.68 4.14 33.18
N CYS A 368 -3.43 3.37 32.38
CA CYS A 368 -4.36 3.89 31.37
C CYS A 368 -5.77 4.16 31.91
N SER A 369 -6.08 3.76 33.14
CA SER A 369 -7.40 3.93 33.76
C SER A 369 -7.56 5.24 34.55
N ILE A 370 -6.50 6.06 34.59
CA ILE A 370 -6.49 7.35 35.28
C ILE A 370 -7.16 8.39 34.37
N ILE A 371 -8.29 8.94 34.82
CA ILE A 371 -9.04 10.00 34.13
C ILE A 371 -8.93 11.26 35.00
N PRO A 372 -8.22 12.32 34.57
CA PRO A 372 -8.13 13.59 35.28
C PRO A 372 -9.46 14.37 35.25
N ASP A 373 -9.74 15.17 36.29
CA ASP A 373 -11.02 15.89 36.47
C ASP A 373 -11.31 16.98 35.39
N ASN A 374 -10.30 17.40 34.61
CA ASN A 374 -10.44 18.37 33.50
C ASN A 374 -10.37 17.67 32.13
N SER A 375 -11.24 16.66 31.92
CA SER A 375 -11.07 15.62 30.89
C SER A 375 -11.23 16.09 29.44
N PHE A 376 -10.25 15.76 28.61
CA PHE A 376 -10.43 15.60 27.16
C PHE A 376 -10.96 14.19 26.86
N ASP A 377 -11.76 14.04 25.80
CA ASP A 377 -12.35 12.76 25.36
C ASP A 377 -11.31 11.62 25.19
N ASP A 378 -10.05 11.97 24.92
CA ASP A 378 -8.96 11.02 24.71
C ASP A 378 -8.64 10.17 25.97
N TYR A 379 -8.77 10.70 27.20
CA TYR A 379 -8.53 9.92 28.43
C TYR A 379 -9.64 8.89 28.68
N GLN A 380 -10.88 9.27 28.38
CA GLN A 380 -12.00 8.34 28.46
C GLN A 380 -11.90 7.25 27.39
N ALA A 381 -11.51 7.62 26.16
CA ALA A 381 -11.20 6.68 25.10
C ALA A 381 -10.08 5.72 25.51
N GLN A 382 -8.99 6.23 26.09
CA GLN A 382 -7.86 5.44 26.58
C GLN A 382 -8.29 4.38 27.60
N ALA A 383 -9.01 4.80 28.64
CA ALA A 383 -9.51 3.90 29.69
C ALA A 383 -10.46 2.84 29.11
N LYS A 384 -11.32 3.23 28.17
CA LYS A 384 -12.22 2.29 27.47
C LYS A 384 -11.45 1.27 26.63
N HIS A 385 -10.45 1.71 25.87
CA HIS A 385 -9.64 0.82 25.04
C HIS A 385 -8.82 -0.16 25.88
N SER A 386 -8.17 0.29 26.97
CA SER A 386 -7.41 -0.58 27.88
C SER A 386 -8.29 -1.63 28.54
N ALA A 387 -9.45 -1.23 29.07
CA ALA A 387 -10.46 -2.11 29.63
C ALA A 387 -10.92 -3.19 28.65
N THR A 388 -11.29 -2.76 27.42
CA THR A 388 -11.77 -3.67 26.37
C THR A 388 -10.65 -4.59 25.86
N TYR A 389 -9.40 -4.14 25.89
CA TYR A 389 -8.23 -4.93 25.55
C TYR A 389 -8.00 -6.06 26.57
N ILE A 390 -7.97 -5.77 27.87
CA ILE A 390 -7.77 -6.79 28.92
C ILE A 390 -8.88 -7.84 28.92
N LEU A 391 -10.13 -7.41 28.77
CA LEU A 391 -11.25 -8.35 28.66
C LEU A 391 -11.13 -9.28 27.45
N TRP A 392 -10.66 -8.76 26.32
CA TRP A 392 -10.38 -9.57 25.15
C TRP A 392 -9.19 -10.52 25.40
N LEU A 393 -8.14 -10.04 26.08
CA LEU A 393 -6.92 -10.81 26.39
C LEU A 393 -7.23 -12.05 27.23
N ILE A 394 -8.06 -11.90 28.29
CA ILE A 394 -8.50 -13.01 29.16
C ILE A 394 -9.10 -14.16 28.35
N LYS A 395 -9.87 -13.83 27.30
CA LYS A 395 -10.50 -14.82 26.43
C LYS A 395 -9.52 -15.56 25.53
N GLN A 396 -8.35 -14.98 25.26
CA GLN A 396 -7.31 -15.64 24.46
C GLN A 396 -6.43 -16.59 25.27
N ILE A 397 -6.45 -16.48 26.60
CA ILE A 397 -5.64 -17.32 27.50
C ILE A 397 -6.31 -18.69 27.69
N PRO A 398 -5.57 -19.81 27.60
CA PRO A 398 -6.09 -21.15 27.89
C PRO A 398 -6.61 -21.28 29.31
N ASP A 399 -7.64 -22.11 29.51
CA ASP A 399 -8.31 -22.26 30.81
C ASP A 399 -7.34 -22.61 31.95
N SER A 400 -6.32 -23.43 31.67
CA SER A 400 -5.29 -23.83 32.65
C SER A 400 -4.45 -22.68 33.23
N ARG A 401 -4.29 -21.58 32.48
CA ARG A 401 -3.54 -20.39 32.91
C ARG A 401 -4.47 -19.21 33.24
N ARG A 402 -5.75 -19.34 32.92
CA ARG A 402 -6.75 -18.30 33.15
C ARG A 402 -7.00 -18.08 34.65
N ILE A 403 -7.01 -19.15 35.44
CA ILE A 403 -7.29 -19.07 36.89
C ILE A 403 -6.28 -18.19 37.61
N GLU A 404 -4.98 -18.41 37.40
CA GLU A 404 -3.91 -17.59 38.02
C GLU A 404 -4.06 -16.10 37.64
N PHE A 405 -4.41 -15.82 36.38
CA PHE A 405 -4.61 -14.45 35.92
C PHE A 405 -5.88 -13.81 36.50
N GLN A 406 -6.95 -14.58 36.63
CA GLN A 406 -8.20 -14.11 37.24
C GLN A 406 -8.03 -13.80 38.74
N GLU A 407 -7.25 -14.59 39.46
CA GLU A 407 -6.96 -14.32 40.88
C GLU A 407 -6.22 -12.98 41.05
N LYS A 408 -5.21 -12.70 40.21
CA LYS A 408 -4.53 -11.40 40.22
C LYS A 408 -5.49 -10.24 39.95
N LEU A 409 -6.37 -10.38 38.95
CA LEU A 409 -7.38 -9.38 38.59
C LEU A 409 -8.42 -9.10 39.70
N LYS A 410 -8.80 -10.12 40.46
CA LYS A 410 -9.67 -9.95 41.65
C LYS A 410 -8.97 -9.14 42.73
N THR A 411 -7.66 -9.30 42.86
CA THR A 411 -6.82 -8.58 43.83
C THR A 411 -6.72 -7.08 43.49
N GLU A 412 -6.76 -6.73 42.21
CA GLU A 412 -6.69 -5.34 41.70
C GLU A 412 -8.06 -4.66 41.50
N ASN A 413 -9.18 -5.33 41.80
CA ASN A 413 -10.56 -4.84 41.62
C ASN A 413 -10.89 -4.38 40.17
N LEU A 414 -10.68 -5.29 39.21
CA LEU A 414 -11.02 -5.10 37.79
C LEU A 414 -12.45 -4.57 37.57
N LYS A 415 -13.43 -5.03 38.35
CA LYS A 415 -14.83 -4.61 38.21
C LYS A 415 -15.00 -3.10 38.43
N ALA A 416 -14.33 -2.54 39.44
CA ALA A 416 -14.34 -1.10 39.69
C ALA A 416 -13.65 -0.32 38.56
N LEU A 417 -12.53 -0.83 38.04
CA LEU A 417 -11.80 -0.23 36.92
C LEU A 417 -12.64 -0.21 35.63
N LEU A 418 -13.29 -1.32 35.27
CA LEU A 418 -14.13 -1.44 34.09
C LEU A 418 -15.37 -0.51 34.16
N ASN A 419 -16.00 -0.45 35.34
CA ASN A 419 -17.16 0.43 35.55
C ASN A 419 -16.78 1.92 35.54
N LYS A 420 -15.58 2.26 36.00
CA LYS A 420 -15.04 3.62 35.90
C LYS A 420 -14.69 3.99 34.45
N ALA A 421 -14.10 3.06 33.69
CA ALA A 421 -13.66 3.30 32.32
C ALA A 421 -14.83 3.44 31.32
N CYS A 422 -15.89 2.63 31.47
CA CYS A 422 -17.04 2.67 30.57
C CYS A 422 -18.34 2.33 31.33
N PRO A 423 -18.91 3.29 32.08
CA PRO A 423 -20.09 3.07 32.94
C PRO A 423 -21.33 2.62 32.14
N GLU A 424 -21.46 3.08 30.90
CA GLU A 424 -22.55 2.73 29.99
C GLU A 424 -22.59 1.23 29.63
N ARG A 425 -21.46 0.53 29.77
CA ARG A 425 -21.34 -0.91 29.50
C ARG A 425 -21.27 -1.76 30.77
N SER A 426 -21.57 -1.18 31.93
CA SER A 426 -21.53 -1.85 33.24
C SER A 426 -22.24 -3.21 33.24
N SER A 427 -23.44 -3.30 32.66
CA SER A 427 -24.19 -4.56 32.52
C SER A 427 -23.46 -5.63 31.69
N THR A 428 -22.72 -5.21 30.66
CA THR A 428 -21.92 -6.11 29.82
C THR A 428 -20.66 -6.56 30.56
N TRP A 429 -20.05 -5.65 31.33
CA TRP A 429 -18.91 -5.97 32.19
C TRP A 429 -19.30 -6.92 33.31
N ASP A 430 -20.46 -6.71 33.94
CA ASP A 430 -21.00 -7.59 34.98
C ASP A 430 -21.22 -9.00 34.44
N SER A 431 -21.86 -9.15 33.27
CA SER A 431 -22.06 -10.45 32.64
C SER A 431 -20.74 -11.15 32.26
N LEU A 432 -19.77 -10.40 31.73
CA LEU A 432 -18.46 -10.95 31.36
C LEU A 432 -17.62 -11.33 32.57
N VAL A 433 -17.59 -10.50 33.62
CA VAL A 433 -16.89 -10.79 34.87
C VAL A 433 -17.54 -12.02 35.54
N SER A 434 -18.87 -12.10 35.59
CA SER A 434 -19.56 -13.29 36.11
C SER A 434 -19.30 -14.56 35.28
N TYR A 435 -19.21 -14.45 33.95
CA TYR A 435 -18.84 -15.58 33.09
C TYR A 435 -17.38 -16.02 33.35
N VAL A 436 -16.47 -15.07 33.48
CA VAL A 436 -15.06 -15.29 33.80
C VAL A 436 -14.93 -15.96 35.17
N GLU A 437 -15.65 -15.48 36.19
CA GLU A 437 -15.69 -16.06 37.54
C GLU A 437 -16.32 -17.45 37.58
N ALA A 438 -17.37 -17.71 36.79
CA ALA A 438 -18.01 -19.03 36.70
C ALA A 438 -17.15 -20.06 35.96
N SER A 439 -16.29 -19.63 35.03
CA SER A 439 -15.37 -20.50 34.29
C SER A 439 -14.11 -20.92 35.07
N GLY A 440 -13.93 -20.42 36.30
CA GLY A 440 -12.84 -20.80 37.21
C GLY A 440 -13.23 -21.82 38.28
N HIS A 441 -14.42 -22.43 38.16
CA HIS A 441 -14.93 -23.47 39.06
C HIS A 441 -15.03 -24.84 38.39
#